data_AF-A0A0G1TUG0-F1
#
_entry.id   AF-A0A0G1TUG0-F1
#
_cell.length_a   1.000
_cell.length_b   1.000
_cell.length_c   1.000
_cell.angle_alpha   90.00
_cell.angle_beta   90.00
_cell.angle_gamma   90.00
#
_symmetry.space_group_name_H-M   'P 1'
#
loop_
_entity.id
_entity.type
_entity.pdbx_description
1 polymer ?
#
loop_
_entity_poly.entity_id
_entity_poly.type
_entity_poly.pdbx_seq_one_letter_code
_entity_poly.pdbx_strand_id
1 'polypeptide(L)'
;MTKLMQWFNAFMKKIKEDNPNANWKNLLTGAGLLALVAVFSVWYFGNQPQKELPEALSNLANMVNPTQEQAAEQATVAEEAEVLEGEGLWQVAQRVCGDGEAYNYLADANGMTIWSAVHVGQKLKVACK
;
A
#
# COMPACT_ATOMS: atom_id res chain seq x y z
N MET A 1 -29.84 22.18 9.41
CA MET A 1 -30.02 21.23 8.28
C MET A 1 -30.54 21.89 6.99
N THR A 2 -31.12 23.10 7.03
CA THR A 2 -31.73 23.77 5.86
C THR A 2 -30.76 24.55 4.97
N LYS A 3 -29.71 25.17 5.52
CA LYS A 3 -28.77 26.00 4.75
C LYS A 3 -27.97 25.22 3.69
N LEU A 4 -27.52 24.02 4.04
CA LEU A 4 -26.75 23.16 3.13
C LEU A 4 -27.62 22.66 1.95
N MET A 5 -28.84 22.20 2.24
CA MET A 5 -29.82 21.81 1.22
C MET A 5 -30.18 22.97 0.29
N GLN A 6 -30.37 24.18 0.84
CA GLN A 6 -30.65 25.37 0.04
C GLN A 6 -29.47 25.74 -0.87
N TRP A 7 -28.26 25.71 -0.33
CA TRP A 7 -27.02 25.93 -1.10
C TRP A 7 -26.87 24.89 -2.22
N PHE A 8 -27.09 23.61 -1.90
CA PHE A 8 -27.00 22.53 -2.88
C PHE A 8 -28.05 22.67 -3.98
N ASN A 9 -29.30 22.99 -3.64
CA ASN A 9 -30.36 23.20 -4.63
C ASN A 9 -30.07 24.40 -5.53
N ALA A 10 -29.53 25.50 -4.99
CA ALA A 10 -29.13 26.66 -5.77
C ALA A 10 -27.95 26.35 -6.71
N PHE A 11 -26.97 25.60 -6.22
CA PHE A 11 -25.83 25.14 -7.01
C PHE A 11 -26.26 24.22 -8.18
N MET A 12 -27.12 23.24 -7.91
CA MET A 12 -27.65 22.33 -8.93
C MET A 12 -28.49 23.07 -9.98
N LYS A 13 -29.28 24.07 -9.55
CA LYS A 13 -30.03 24.93 -10.46
C LYS A 13 -29.08 25.67 -11.41
N LYS A 14 -28.00 26.25 -10.88
CA LYS A 14 -26.98 26.94 -11.68
C LYS A 14 -26.31 26.03 -12.71
N ILE A 15 -25.91 24.81 -12.32
CA ILE A 15 -25.30 23.84 -13.27
C ILE A 15 -26.24 23.51 -14.43
N LYS A 16 -27.55 23.43 -14.17
CA LYS A 16 -28.58 23.18 -15.19
C LYS A 16 -28.83 24.35 -16.11
N GLU A 17 -28.79 25.55 -15.55
CA GLU A 17 -28.94 26.79 -16.30
C GLU A 17 -27.74 27.06 -17.21
N ASP A 18 -26.53 26.80 -16.71
CA ASP A 18 -25.28 26.97 -17.46
C ASP A 18 -25.07 25.87 -18.52
N ASN A 19 -25.77 24.73 -18.42
CA ASN A 19 -25.65 23.60 -19.35
C ASN A 19 -27.01 23.09 -19.87
N PRO A 20 -27.74 23.90 -20.67
CA PRO A 20 -29.08 23.56 -21.14
C PRO A 20 -29.12 22.35 -22.09
N ASN A 21 -28.03 22.11 -22.83
CA ASN A 21 -27.92 21.01 -23.79
C ASN A 21 -27.28 19.75 -23.20
N ALA A 22 -26.98 19.72 -21.90
CA ALA A 22 -26.33 18.56 -21.29
C ALA A 22 -27.26 17.35 -21.24
N ASN A 23 -26.69 16.16 -21.43
CA ASN A 23 -27.41 14.91 -21.18
C ASN A 23 -27.36 14.56 -19.69
N TRP A 24 -28.31 15.12 -18.95
CA TRP A 24 -28.44 14.95 -17.50
C TRP A 24 -28.59 13.50 -17.05
N LYS A 25 -29.10 12.61 -17.92
CA LYS A 25 -29.18 11.18 -17.61
C LYS A 25 -27.79 10.56 -17.46
N ASN A 26 -26.88 10.87 -18.38
CA ASN A 26 -25.50 10.39 -18.37
C ASN A 26 -24.69 10.99 -17.21
N LEU A 27 -24.89 12.28 -16.92
CA LEU A 27 -24.25 12.96 -15.79
C LEU A 27 -24.64 12.31 -14.45
N LEU A 28 -25.93 12.03 -14.26
CA LEU A 28 -26.42 11.34 -13.07
C LEU A 28 -25.90 9.90 -12.98
N THR A 29 -25.71 9.21 -14.11
CA THR A 29 -25.11 7.86 -14.10
C THR A 29 -23.65 7.92 -13.63
N GLY A 30 -22.88 8.89 -14.13
CA GLY A 30 -21.49 9.09 -13.71
C GLY A 30 -21.38 9.48 -12.23
N ALA A 31 -22.19 10.44 -11.77
CA ALA A 31 -22.23 10.83 -10.37
C ALA A 31 -22.66 9.67 -9.45
N GLY A 32 -23.61 8.85 -9.90
CA GLY A 32 -24.04 7.64 -9.20
C GLY A 32 -22.92 6.60 -9.08
N LEU A 33 -22.15 6.37 -10.15
CA LEU A 33 -20.99 5.47 -10.11
C LEU A 33 -19.93 5.93 -9.10
N LEU A 34 -19.61 7.23 -9.10
CA LEU A 34 -18.66 7.81 -8.13
C LEU A 34 -19.17 7.68 -6.68
N ALA A 35 -20.47 7.92 -6.45
CA ALA A 35 -21.08 7.76 -5.14
C ALA A 35 -21.02 6.29 -4.67
N LEU A 36 -21.30 5.32 -5.55
CA LEU A 36 -21.18 3.90 -5.24
C LEU A 36 -19.76 3.51 -4.86
N VAL A 37 -18.75 3.96 -5.62
CA VAL A 37 -17.33 3.71 -5.30
C VAL A 37 -16.97 4.29 -3.94
N ALA A 38 -17.42 5.52 -3.63
CA ALA A 38 -17.18 6.13 -2.33
C ALA A 38 -17.83 5.34 -1.18
N VAL A 39 -19.09 4.91 -1.35
CA VAL A 39 -19.79 4.09 -0.35
C VAL A 39 -19.10 2.74 -0.15
N PHE A 40 -18.74 2.04 -1.23
CA PHE A 40 -18.02 0.76 -1.13
C PHE A 40 -16.64 0.92 -0.52
N SER A 41 -15.93 2.02 -0.80
CA SER A 41 -14.64 2.30 -0.18
C SER A 41 -14.78 2.46 1.32
N VAL A 42 -15.74 3.28 1.78
CA VAL A 42 -16.00 3.46 3.22
C VAL A 42 -16.43 2.15 3.88
N TRP A 43 -17.27 1.35 3.23
CA TRP A 43 -17.68 0.04 3.75
C TRP A 43 -16.51 -0.95 3.82
N TYR A 44 -15.69 -1.04 2.78
CA TYR A 44 -14.58 -1.99 2.68
C TYR A 44 -13.44 -1.68 3.65
N PHE A 45 -13.07 -0.40 3.78
CA PHE A 45 -11.98 0.04 4.66
C PHE A 45 -12.46 0.32 6.09
N GLY A 46 -13.71 0.76 6.28
CA GLY A 46 -14.29 1.03 7.60
C GLY A 46 -14.70 -0.23 8.34
N ASN A 47 -14.92 -1.35 7.64
CA ASN A 47 -15.31 -2.63 8.24
C ASN A 47 -14.15 -3.64 8.27
N GLN A 48 -12.89 -3.17 8.25
CA GLN A 48 -11.77 -4.03 8.59
C GLN A 48 -11.91 -4.40 10.07
N PRO A 49 -12.19 -5.66 10.44
CA PRO A 49 -12.05 -6.06 11.83
C PRO A 49 -10.62 -5.68 12.22
N GLN A 50 -10.48 -4.89 13.29
CA GLN A 50 -9.18 -4.65 13.89
C GLN A 50 -8.55 -6.04 13.98
N LYS A 51 -7.43 -6.24 13.28
CA LYS A 51 -6.64 -7.46 13.44
C LYS A 51 -6.17 -7.39 14.87
N GLU A 52 -7.00 -7.91 15.77
CA GLU A 52 -6.68 -8.02 17.17
C GLU A 52 -5.49 -8.94 17.17
N LEU A 53 -4.34 -8.32 17.39
CA LEU A 53 -3.08 -9.00 17.48
C LEU A 53 -3.31 -10.10 18.52
N PRO A 54 -3.25 -11.39 18.16
CA PRO A 54 -3.61 -12.47 19.08
C PRO A 54 -2.87 -12.26 20.40
N GLU A 55 -3.54 -12.48 21.53
CA GLU A 55 -2.96 -12.31 22.88
C GLU A 55 -1.61 -13.06 23.03
N ALA A 56 -1.40 -14.11 22.23
CA ALA A 56 -0.12 -14.80 22.09
C ALA A 56 1.04 -13.86 21.65
N LEU A 57 0.81 -12.93 20.73
CA LEU A 57 1.80 -11.96 20.26
C LEU A 57 2.03 -10.83 21.28
N SER A 58 1.02 -10.42 22.06
CA SER A 58 1.23 -9.47 23.17
C SER A 58 2.02 -10.08 24.32
N ASN A 59 1.83 -11.38 24.58
CA ASN A 59 2.62 -12.12 25.56
C ASN A 59 4.05 -12.38 25.07
N LEU A 60 4.26 -12.58 23.77
CA LEU A 60 5.61 -12.61 23.18
C LEU A 60 6.31 -11.25 23.26
N ALA A 61 5.58 -10.15 23.03
CA ALA A 61 6.12 -8.80 23.16
C ALA A 61 6.51 -8.48 24.62
N ASN A 62 5.76 -8.96 25.61
CA ASN A 62 6.10 -8.77 27.03
C ASN A 62 7.20 -9.71 27.55
N MET A 63 7.57 -10.75 26.80
CA MET A 63 8.81 -11.50 27.02
C MET A 63 10.03 -10.82 26.39
N VAL A 64 9.83 -9.72 25.64
CA VAL A 64 10.88 -8.92 25.00
C VAL A 64 10.81 -7.49 25.52
N ASN A 65 11.43 -7.22 26.67
CA ASN A 65 11.79 -5.85 27.08
C ASN A 65 12.97 -5.85 28.07
N PRO A 66 14.00 -4.99 27.95
CA PRO A 66 14.67 -4.44 26.78
C PRO A 66 16.13 -4.93 26.73
N THR A 67 16.48 -5.78 25.76
CA THR A 67 17.89 -5.89 25.31
C THR A 67 17.92 -6.28 23.85
N GLN A 68 17.19 -5.56 23.00
CA GLN A 68 17.46 -5.56 21.55
C GLN A 68 17.24 -4.16 20.98
N GLU A 69 18.00 -3.22 21.53
CA GLU A 69 18.68 -2.21 20.71
C GLU A 69 20.04 -2.80 20.30
N GLN A 70 20.02 -4.00 19.73
CA GLN A 70 21.16 -4.77 19.23
C GLN A 70 20.66 -5.70 18.12
N ALA A 71 20.04 -5.08 17.11
CA ALA A 71 19.95 -5.61 15.74
C ALA A 71 20.16 -4.49 14.71
N ALA A 72 20.68 -3.34 15.14
CA ALA A 72 21.23 -2.30 14.29
C ALA A 72 22.77 -2.35 14.22
N GLU A 73 23.41 -3.32 14.88
CA GLU A 73 24.87 -3.40 14.96
C GLU A 73 25.37 -4.81 14.69
N GLN A 74 24.92 -5.35 13.54
CA GLN A 74 25.63 -6.35 12.74
C GLN A 74 24.95 -6.45 11.36
N ALA A 75 24.68 -5.31 10.73
CA ALA A 75 24.55 -5.26 9.28
C ALA A 75 25.95 -5.33 8.67
N THR A 76 26.65 -6.45 8.88
CA THR A 76 27.45 -6.94 7.77
C THR A 76 26.43 -7.22 6.68
N VAL A 77 26.31 -6.30 5.71
CA VAL A 77 25.53 -6.52 4.50
C VAL A 77 25.93 -7.91 4.03
N ALA A 78 25.05 -8.88 4.21
CA ALA A 78 25.33 -10.23 3.75
C ALA A 78 25.61 -10.08 2.26
N GLU A 79 26.81 -10.45 1.81
CA GLU A 79 27.23 -10.24 0.43
C GLU A 79 26.25 -10.89 -0.56
N GLU A 80 25.54 -11.93 -0.08
CA GLU A 80 24.46 -12.62 -0.77
C GLU A 80 23.24 -12.82 0.14
N ALA A 81 22.05 -12.76 -0.46
CA ALA A 81 20.76 -13.07 0.15
C ALA A 81 20.01 -14.11 -0.68
N GLU A 82 19.40 -15.08 0.00
CA GLU A 82 18.53 -16.08 -0.63
C GLU A 82 17.09 -15.55 -0.69
N VAL A 83 16.43 -15.78 -1.81
CA VAL A 83 15.00 -15.47 -2.04
C VAL A 83 14.15 -16.50 -1.31
N LEU A 84 13.29 -16.04 -0.40
CA LEU A 84 12.38 -16.91 0.35
C LEU A 84 11.06 -17.11 -0.40
N GLU A 85 10.25 -18.04 0.09
CA GLU A 85 8.93 -18.32 -0.48
C GLU A 85 8.03 -17.08 -0.46
N GLY A 86 7.45 -16.75 -1.63
CA GLY A 86 6.58 -15.58 -1.80
C GLY A 86 7.30 -14.23 -1.92
N GLU A 87 8.64 -14.21 -1.90
CA GLU A 87 9.41 -12.98 -2.08
C GLU A 87 9.64 -12.66 -3.56
N GLY A 88 9.49 -11.38 -3.89
CA GLY A 88 10.03 -10.76 -5.09
C GLY A 88 11.23 -9.87 -4.75
N LEU A 89 11.84 -9.24 -5.76
CA LEU A 89 12.98 -8.34 -5.59
C LEU A 89 12.75 -7.24 -4.55
N TRP A 90 11.52 -6.69 -4.50
CA TRP A 90 11.14 -5.64 -3.55
C TRP A 90 11.14 -6.14 -2.09
N GLN A 91 10.58 -7.32 -1.84
CA GLN A 91 10.54 -7.92 -0.50
C GLN A 91 11.95 -8.26 -0.01
N VAL A 92 12.79 -8.79 -0.91
CA VAL A 92 14.21 -9.04 -0.59
C VAL A 92 14.90 -7.72 -0.24
N ALA A 93 14.76 -6.67 -1.06
CA ALA A 93 15.35 -5.36 -0.80
C ALA A 93 14.88 -4.75 0.53
N GLN A 94 13.57 -4.80 0.82
CA GLN A 94 13.02 -4.33 2.08
C GLN A 94 13.60 -5.09 3.29
N ARG A 95 13.84 -6.40 3.14
CA ARG A 95 14.40 -7.26 4.20
C ARG A 95 15.89 -7.04 4.41
N VAL A 96 16.68 -6.90 3.34
CA VAL A 96 18.16 -6.87 3.44
C VAL A 96 18.72 -5.45 3.50
N CYS A 97 18.06 -4.49 2.85
CA CYS A 97 18.47 -3.08 2.81
C CYS A 97 17.64 -2.19 3.75
N GLY A 98 16.53 -2.70 4.29
CA GLY A 98 15.58 -1.89 5.05
C GLY A 98 14.77 -0.92 4.18
N ASP A 99 15.00 -0.93 2.87
CA ASP A 99 14.34 -0.08 1.89
C ASP A 99 13.95 -0.92 0.66
N GLY A 100 12.65 -1.10 0.46
CA GLY A 100 12.12 -1.81 -0.69
C GLY A 100 12.47 -1.13 -2.02
N GLU A 101 12.70 0.18 -2.06
CA GLU A 101 13.07 0.92 -3.28
C GLU A 101 14.46 0.54 -3.81
N ALA A 102 15.30 -0.07 -2.96
CA ALA A 102 16.63 -0.54 -3.33
C ALA A 102 16.61 -1.77 -4.29
N TYR A 103 15.43 -2.30 -4.62
CA TYR A 103 15.29 -3.42 -5.56
C TYR A 103 15.92 -3.18 -6.94
N ASN A 104 16.03 -1.91 -7.37
CA ASN A 104 16.70 -1.53 -8.61
C ASN A 104 18.20 -1.84 -8.58
N TYR A 105 18.87 -1.47 -7.49
CA TYR A 105 20.29 -1.76 -7.26
C TYR A 105 20.52 -3.26 -7.13
N LEU A 106 19.60 -3.96 -6.46
CA LEU A 106 19.63 -5.41 -6.33
C LEU A 106 19.52 -6.11 -7.69
N ALA A 107 18.63 -5.64 -8.57
CA ALA A 107 18.51 -6.20 -9.92
C ALA A 107 19.77 -5.97 -10.75
N ASP A 108 20.30 -4.73 -10.75
CA ASP A 108 21.49 -4.34 -11.52
C ASP A 108 22.74 -5.14 -11.10
N ALA A 109 22.98 -5.26 -9.78
CA ALA A 109 24.12 -6.01 -9.23
C ALA A 109 24.10 -7.51 -9.59
N ASN A 110 22.93 -8.05 -9.95
CA ASN A 110 22.74 -9.43 -10.35
C ASN A 110 22.55 -9.61 -11.86
N GLY A 111 22.77 -8.55 -12.66
CA GLY A 111 22.60 -8.60 -14.11
C GLY A 111 21.16 -8.88 -14.55
N MET A 112 20.19 -8.51 -13.71
CA MET A 112 18.77 -8.71 -13.93
C MET A 112 18.08 -7.38 -14.24
N THR A 113 16.88 -7.46 -14.80
CA THR A 113 16.00 -6.29 -14.95
C THR A 113 15.04 -6.23 -13.78
N ILE A 114 14.43 -5.07 -13.55
CA ILE A 114 13.37 -4.91 -12.54
C ILE A 114 12.15 -5.82 -12.77
N TRP A 115 11.98 -6.32 -13.99
CA TRP A 115 10.90 -7.22 -14.40
C TRP A 115 11.29 -8.69 -14.34
N SER A 116 12.55 -8.99 -14.04
CA SER A 116 13.04 -10.36 -13.96
C SER A 116 12.35 -11.09 -12.81
N ALA A 117 11.86 -12.29 -13.09
CA ALA A 117 11.34 -13.17 -12.06
C ALA A 117 12.50 -13.65 -11.18
N VAL A 118 12.25 -13.75 -9.88
CA VAL A 118 13.13 -14.42 -8.93
C VAL A 118 12.46 -15.71 -8.45
N HIS A 119 13.29 -16.70 -8.10
CA HIS A 119 12.81 -18.01 -7.67
C HIS A 119 13.24 -18.29 -6.24
N VAL A 120 12.41 -19.06 -5.52
CA VAL A 120 12.72 -19.49 -4.15
C VAL A 120 14.05 -20.25 -4.16
N GLY A 121 14.94 -19.90 -3.24
CA GLY A 121 16.29 -20.45 -3.14
C GLY A 121 17.34 -19.78 -4.03
N GLN A 122 16.94 -18.81 -4.86
CA GLN A 122 17.88 -18.05 -5.68
C GLN A 122 18.75 -17.15 -4.80
N LYS A 123 20.07 -17.20 -5.00
CA LYS A 123 21.02 -16.30 -4.34
C LYS A 123 21.17 -15.02 -5.14
N LEU A 124 21.06 -13.89 -4.45
CA LEU A 124 21.19 -12.55 -4.99
C LEU A 124 22.31 -11.83 -4.27
N LYS A 125 23.24 -11.24 -5.02
CA LYS A 125 24.21 -10.28 -4.47
C LYS A 125 23.46 -9.10 -3.89
N VAL A 126 23.73 -8.74 -2.64
CA VAL A 126 23.04 -7.63 -1.98
C VAL A 126 23.69 -6.31 -2.38
N ALA A 127 22.90 -5.42 -2.99
CA ALA A 127 23.29 -4.06 -3.30
C ALA A 127 22.16 -3.11 -2.91
N CYS A 128 22.46 -2.15 -2.02
CA CYS A 128 21.48 -1.22 -1.46
C CYS A 128 21.67 0.23 -1.96
N LYS A 129 22.77 0.51 -2.67
CA LYS A 129 23.14 1.81 -3.22
C LYS A 129 24.28 1.67 -4.23
#